data_AF-A0A2I0IMX8-F1
#
_entry.id   AF-A0A2I0IMX8-F1
#
_cell.length_a   1.000
_cell.length_b   1.000
_cell.length_c   1.000
_cell.angle_alpha   90.00
_cell.angle_beta   90.00
_cell.angle_gamma   90.00
#
_symmetry.space_group_name_H-M   'P 1'
#
loop_
_entity.id
_entity.type
_entity.pdbx_description
1 polymer ?
#
loop_
_entity_poly.entity_id
_entity_poly.type
_entity_poly.pdbx_seq_one_letter_code
_entity_poly.pdbx_strand_id
1 'polypeptide(L)'
;MPKEYPNSSGQIVLDYAKAIQESVFDQLRVVREGQLRVVFSPDLKICSWEFCARRHEELIPRRLLIPQVSQLGAAAQKYQAAAQNAAPTVPELQNNCNM
;
A
#
# COMPACT_ATOMS: atom_id res chain seq x y z
N MET A 1 4.81 15.77 -19.66
CA MET A 1 6.06 15.31 -20.28
C MET A 1 7.25 15.79 -19.45
N PRO A 2 8.37 15.05 -19.43
CA PRO A 2 9.64 15.55 -18.92
C PRO A 2 10.05 16.85 -19.63
N LYS A 3 10.71 17.75 -18.92
CA LYS A 3 11.19 19.03 -19.44
C LYS A 3 12.71 19.08 -19.31
N GLU A 4 13.38 19.37 -20.42
CA GLU A 4 14.82 19.53 -20.46
C GLU A 4 15.18 21.00 -20.66
N TYR A 5 16.19 21.50 -19.94
CA TYR A 5 16.72 22.85 -20.10
C TYR A 5 18.14 22.99 -19.51
N PRO A 6 18.94 23.97 -19.95
CA PRO A 6 20.22 24.28 -19.33
C PRO A 6 20.05 25.08 -18.02
N ASN A 7 20.86 24.79 -17.00
CA ASN A 7 20.95 25.63 -15.80
C ASN A 7 21.95 26.78 -15.96
N SER A 8 22.07 27.64 -14.95
CA SER A 8 23.01 28.79 -14.94
C SER A 8 24.49 28.39 -15.04
N SER A 9 24.82 27.12 -14.76
CA SER A 9 26.17 26.56 -14.89
C SER A 9 26.40 25.85 -16.23
N GLY A 10 25.43 25.89 -17.16
CA GLY A 10 25.51 25.25 -18.46
C GLY A 10 25.30 23.73 -18.46
N GLN A 11 24.84 23.15 -17.33
CA GLN A 11 24.51 21.73 -17.23
C GLN A 11 23.10 21.45 -17.74
N ILE A 12 22.87 20.25 -18.25
CA ILE A 12 21.55 19.82 -18.72
C ILE A 12 20.72 19.36 -17.52
N VAL A 13 19.53 19.92 -17.35
CA VAL A 13 18.58 19.55 -16.29
C VAL A 13 17.36 18.92 -16.90
N LEU A 14 16.93 17.78 -16.34
CA LEU A 14 15.68 17.10 -16.66
C LEU A 14 14.75 17.16 -15.45
N ASP A 15 13.62 17.87 -15.59
CA ASP A 15 12.56 17.90 -14.60
C ASP A 15 11.35 17.09 -15.08
N TYR A 16 10.88 16.16 -14.25
CA TYR A 16 9.67 15.40 -14.51
C TYR A 16 8.74 15.36 -13.31
N ALA A 17 7.63 16.09 -13.41
CA ALA A 17 6.70 16.29 -12.30
C ALA A 17 5.81 15.07 -11.97
N LYS A 18 5.78 14.04 -12.82
CA LYS A 18 4.91 12.86 -12.69
C LYS A 18 5.73 11.57 -12.61
N ALA A 19 6.89 11.63 -11.96
CA ALA A 19 7.78 10.49 -11.85
C ALA A 19 7.19 9.44 -10.91
N ILE A 20 7.33 8.17 -11.29
CA ILE A 20 6.99 7.01 -10.46
C ILE A 20 8.27 6.29 -10.07
N GLN A 21 8.42 6.01 -8.78
CA GLN A 21 9.50 5.20 -8.24
C GLN A 21 8.89 3.94 -7.60
N GLU A 22 9.27 2.77 -8.10
CA GLU A 22 8.82 1.49 -7.57
C GLU A 22 9.90 0.83 -6.74
N SER A 23 9.53 0.31 -5.58
CA SER A 23 10.37 -0.56 -4.74
C SER A 23 9.66 -1.90 -4.55
N VAL A 24 10.32 -2.98 -4.95
CA VAL A 24 9.78 -4.35 -4.84
C VAL A 24 10.47 -5.04 -3.66
N PHE A 25 9.66 -5.45 -2.68
CA PHE A 25 10.09 -6.27 -1.54
C PHE A 25 9.49 -7.67 -1.67
N ASP A 26 9.91 -8.60 -0.81
CA ASP A 26 9.42 -9.98 -0.83
C ASP A 26 7.88 -10.09 -0.65
N GLN A 27 7.33 -9.26 0.24
CA GLN A 27 5.93 -9.34 0.67
C GLN A 27 5.04 -8.17 0.20
N LEU A 28 5.61 -7.11 -0.35
CA LEU A 28 4.86 -5.94 -0.79
C LEU A 28 5.61 -5.17 -1.88
N ARG A 29 4.89 -4.33 -2.61
CA ARG A 29 5.47 -3.33 -3.52
C ARG A 29 5.05 -1.94 -3.07
N VAL A 30 6.00 -1.01 -3.03
CA VAL A 30 5.71 0.41 -2.78
C VAL A 30 5.86 1.18 -4.07
N VAL A 31 4.80 1.88 -4.48
CA VAL A 31 4.79 2.76 -5.66
C VAL A 31 4.72 4.20 -5.16
N ARG A 32 5.75 5.01 -5.43
CA ARG A 32 5.80 6.42 -5.04
C ARG A 32 5.62 7.30 -6.26
N GLU A 33 4.70 8.25 -6.21
CA GLU A 33 4.63 9.31 -7.20
C GLU A 33 5.28 10.58 -6.66
N GLY A 34 6.10 11.21 -7.48
CA GLY A 34 6.81 12.41 -7.11
C GLY A 34 7.27 13.27 -8.28
N GLN A 35 8.12 14.24 -7.95
CA GLN A 35 8.89 15.01 -8.91
C GLN A 35 10.30 14.46 -8.95
N LEU A 36 10.81 14.21 -10.16
CA LEU A 36 12.20 13.85 -10.39
C LEU A 36 12.92 15.04 -11.02
N ARG A 37 14.09 15.37 -10.49
CA ARG A 37 15.05 16.29 -11.09
C ARG A 37 16.37 15.57 -11.26
N VAL A 38 16.94 15.62 -12.46
CA VAL A 38 18.25 15.04 -12.76
C VAL A 38 19.13 16.12 -13.39
N VAL A 39 20.37 16.24 -12.92
CA VAL A 39 21.38 17.12 -13.51
C VAL A 39 22.43 16.26 -14.17
N PHE A 40 22.68 16.51 -15.45
CA PHE A 40 23.68 15.80 -16.24
C PHE A 40 24.92 16.65 -16.48
N SER A 41 26.08 16.00 -16.55
CA SER A 41 27.30 16.56 -17.11
C SER A 41 27.19 16.70 -18.64
N PRO A 42 28.09 17.45 -19.29
CA PRO A 42 28.13 17.54 -20.75
C PRO A 42 28.35 16.19 -21.46
N ASP A 43 29.00 15.21 -20.81
CA ASP A 43 29.14 13.83 -21.30
C ASP A 43 27.94 12.93 -20.93
N LEU A 44 26.81 13.53 -20.53
CA LEU A 44 25.54 12.88 -20.20
C LEU A 44 25.57 11.92 -19.00
N LYS A 45 26.57 12.03 -18.13
CA LYS A 45 26.54 11.33 -16.84
C LYS A 45 25.64 12.06 -15.86
N ILE A 46 24.99 11.32 -14.98
CA ILE A 46 24.22 11.91 -13.89
C ILE A 46 25.21 12.50 -12.87
N CYS A 47 25.20 13.82 -12.71
CA CYS A 47 25.96 14.51 -11.66
C CYS A 47 25.23 14.43 -10.32
N SER A 48 23.92 14.68 -10.34
CA SER A 48 23.06 14.61 -9.17
C SER A 48 21.63 14.33 -9.58
N TRP A 49 20.84 13.85 -8.63
CA TRP A 49 19.41 13.65 -8.81
C TRP A 49 18.67 13.89 -7.49
N GLU A 50 17.42 14.30 -7.61
CA GLU A 50 16.50 14.49 -6.50
C GLU A 50 15.14 13.89 -6.86
N PHE A 51 14.53 13.16 -5.92
CA PHE A 51 13.17 12.68 -6.05
C PHE A 51 12.33 13.10 -4.84
N CYS A 52 11.39 14.02 -5.08
CA CYS A 52 10.46 14.51 -4.08
C CYS A 52 9.14 13.73 -4.17
N ALA A 53 8.99 12.72 -3.32
CA ALA A 53 7.77 11.92 -3.23
C ALA A 53 6.60 12.75 -2.67
N ARG A 54 5.44 12.67 -3.33
CA ARG A 54 4.20 13.34 -2.90
C ARG A 54 3.16 12.38 -2.33
N ARG A 55 3.06 11.20 -2.93
CA ARG A 55 2.13 10.13 -2.50
C ARG A 55 2.76 8.77 -2.69
N HIS A 56 2.31 7.78 -1.94
CA HIS A 56 2.70 6.40 -2.13
C HIS A 56 1.51 5.46 -1.97
N GLU A 57 1.58 4.34 -2.66
CA GLU A 57 0.67 3.21 -2.54
C GLU A 57 1.47 1.97 -2.16
N GLU A 58 0.90 1.15 -1.28
CA GLU A 58 1.45 -0.16 -0.91
C GLU A 58 0.56 -1.26 -1.48
N LEU A 59 1.16 -2.14 -2.28
CA LEU A 59 0.47 -3.23 -2.95
C LEU A 59 0.88 -4.55 -2.30
N ILE A 60 -0.09 -5.22 -1.68
CA ILE A 60 0.09 -6.54 -1.06
C ILE A 60 -0.35 -7.63 -2.05
N PRO A 61 0.51 -8.60 -2.40
CA PRO A 61 0.14 -9.72 -3.25
C PRO A 61 -1.05 -10.51 -2.68
N ARG A 62 -2.07 -10.73 -3.51
CA ARG A 62 -3.29 -11.47 -3.11
C ARG A 62 -3.01 -12.83 -2.48
N ARG A 63 -1.95 -13.53 -2.92
CA ARG A 63 -1.51 -14.82 -2.35
C ARG A 63 -1.25 -14.76 -0.83
N LEU A 64 -0.83 -13.61 -0.32
CA LEU A 64 -0.57 -13.41 1.12
C LEU A 64 -1.87 -13.18 1.91
N LEU A 65 -2.91 -12.66 1.26
CA LEU A 65 -4.20 -12.34 1.89
C LEU A 65 -5.19 -13.52 1.86
N ILE A 66 -5.13 -14.39 0.84
CA ILE A 66 -6.08 -15.51 0.66
C ILE A 66 -6.26 -16.36 1.94
N PRO A 67 -5.20 -16.79 2.64
CA PRO A 67 -5.36 -17.62 3.83
C PRO A 67 -6.12 -16.89 4.95
N GLN A 68 -5.82 -15.61 5.16
CA GLN A 68 -6.45 -14.78 6.19
C GLN A 68 -7.93 -14.54 5.88
N VAL A 69 -8.25 -14.23 4.62
CA VAL A 69 -9.64 -14.02 4.18
C VAL A 69 -10.45 -15.32 4.31
N SER A 70 -9.85 -16.48 3.99
CA SER A 70 -10.50 -17.78 4.15
C SER A 70 -10.79 -18.09 5.62
N GLN A 71 -9.83 -17.85 6.52
CA GLN A 71 -10.01 -18.04 7.95
C GLN A 71 -11.11 -17.13 8.51
N LEU A 72 -11.14 -15.86 8.10
CA LEU A 72 -12.19 -14.92 8.48
C LEU A 72 -13.57 -15.38 7.99
N GLY A 73 -13.66 -15.87 6.75
CA GLY A 73 -14.89 -16.42 6.20
C GLY A 73 -15.40 -17.63 7.00
N ALA A 74 -14.52 -18.56 7.36
CA ALA A 74 -14.87 -19.70 8.19
C ALA A 74 -15.31 -19.28 9.61
N ALA A 75 -14.66 -18.27 10.20
CA ALA A 75 -15.05 -17.72 11.50
C ALA A 75 -16.44 -17.06 11.45
N ALA A 76 -16.72 -16.29 10.40
CA ALA A 76 -18.03 -15.66 10.19
C ALA A 76 -19.15 -16.70 10.02
N GLN A 77 -18.90 -17.77 9.26
CA GLN A 77 -19.86 -18.88 9.12
C GLN A 77 -20.13 -19.57 10.46
N LYS A 78 -19.09 -19.84 11.26
CA LYS A 78 -19.25 -20.42 12.60
C LYS A 78 -20.08 -19.52 13.51
N TYR A 79 -19.84 -18.20 13.48
CA TYR A 79 -20.62 -17.24 14.25
C TYR A 79 -22.09 -17.23 13.81
N GLN A 80 -22.37 -17.20 12.50
CA GLN A 80 -23.73 -17.25 11.98
C GLN A 80 -24.45 -18.53 12.40
N ALA A 81 -23.78 -19.68 12.31
CA ALA A 81 -24.34 -20.95 12.76
C ALA A 81 -24.64 -20.93 14.27
N ALA A 82 -23.75 -20.39 15.10
CA ALA A 82 -23.99 -20.25 16.53
C ALA A 82 -25.14 -19.29 16.84
N ALA A 83 -25.26 -18.17 16.12
CA ALA A 83 -26.34 -17.20 16.28
C ALA A 83 -27.70 -17.73 15.79
N GLN A 84 -27.72 -18.58 14.76
CA GLN A 84 -28.94 -19.24 14.27
C GLN A 84 -29.36 -20.43 15.14
N ASN A 85 -28.39 -21.16 15.70
CA ASN A 85 -28.64 -22.27 16.62
C ASN A 85 -28.93 -21.79 18.05
N ALA A 86 -28.70 -20.52 18.35
CA ALA A 86 -29.26 -19.85 19.51
C ALA A 86 -30.76 -19.57 19.28
N ALA A 87 -31.58 -20.62 19.35
CA ALA A 87 -32.98 -20.44 19.69
C ALA A 87 -33.06 -19.77 21.08
N PRO A 88 -34.07 -18.93 21.35
CA PRO A 88 -34.25 -18.40 22.69
C PRO A 88 -34.71 -19.56 23.60
N THR A 89 -33.79 -20.26 24.25
CA THR A 89 -34.14 -21.09 25.41
C THR A 89 -34.40 -20.16 26.58
N VAL A 90 -35.67 -19.72 26.68
CA VAL A 90 -36.25 -18.99 27.80
C VAL A 90 -36.48 -19.92 29.01
N PRO A 91 -35.48 -20.71 29.47
CA PRO A 91 -35.34 -20.80 30.93
C PRO A 91 -33.91 -20.91 31.46
N GLU A 92 -32.84 -20.73 30.68
CA GLU A 92 -31.47 -20.85 31.24
C GLU A 92 -30.91 -19.50 31.76
N LEU A 93 -31.55 -18.38 31.45
CA LEU A 93 -31.24 -17.07 32.04
C LEU A 93 -31.77 -16.90 33.48
N GLN A 94 -32.61 -17.82 34.00
CA GLN A 94 -33.18 -17.73 35.35
C GLN A 94 -32.35 -18.40 36.44
N ASN A 95 -31.45 -19.34 36.13
CA ASN A 95 -30.68 -20.05 37.17
C ASN A 95 -29.38 -19.35 37.59
N ASN A 96 -28.86 -18.40 36.80
CA ASN A 96 -27.65 -17.64 37.16
C ASN A 96 -27.96 -16.27 37.79
N CYS A 97 -29.24 -15.94 37.99
CA CYS A 97 -29.71 -14.72 38.66
C CYS A 97 -30.50 -15.02 39.94
N ASN A 98 -30.22 -16.15 40.61
CA ASN A 98 -30.57 -16.30 42.01
C ASN A 98 -29.34 -15.89 42.85
N MET A 99 -29.55 -14.86 43.67
CA MET A 99 -28.63 -14.31 44.67
C MET A 99 -28.03 -15.36 45.60
#